data_AF-A0AA37PR90-F1
#
_entry.id   AF-A0AA37PR90-F1
#
_cell.length_a   1.000
_cell.length_b   1.000
_cell.length_c   1.000
_cell.angle_alpha   90.00
_cell.angle_beta   90.00
_cell.angle_gamma   90.00
#
_symmetry.space_group_name_H-M   'P 1'
#
loop_
_entity.id
_entity.type
_entity.pdbx_description
1 polymer ?
#
loop_
_entity_poly.entity_id
_entity_poly.type
_entity_poly.pdbx_seq_one_letter_code
_entity_poly.pdbx_strand_id
1 'polypeptide(L)'
;MTVLEASPRIGGRTWSAQLSDGTLFEIGGQWVADAQAQPDVRRLMDELGVEVYAQYDQGKTIFVDSSNKVHEYDAHDSNPLKALPPISMPAKLDLGKAILSMEKMSEVVNPEAPWPRSSFRSRSAWDPALRAKPTR
;
A
#
# COMPACT_ATOMS: atom_id res chain seq x y z
N MET A 1 -9.39 -1.34 -35.10
CA MET A 1 -8.62 -1.88 -33.96
C MET A 1 -9.23 -3.20 -33.55
N THR A 2 -8.43 -4.20 -33.20
CA THR A 2 -8.90 -5.50 -32.72
C THR A 2 -8.20 -5.80 -31.40
N VAL A 3 -8.95 -6.27 -30.39
CA VAL A 3 -8.41 -6.68 -29.08
C VAL A 3 -8.51 -8.19 -28.98
N LEU A 4 -7.41 -8.86 -28.62
CA LEU A 4 -7.35 -10.30 -28.39
C LEU A 4 -7.17 -10.56 -26.89
N GLU A 5 -8.17 -11.18 -26.27
CA GLU A 5 -8.20 -11.51 -24.84
C GLU A 5 -8.18 -13.04 -24.69
N ALA A 6 -7.34 -13.54 -23.79
CA ALA A 6 -7.19 -14.98 -23.56
C ALA A 6 -8.27 -15.53 -22.62
N SER A 7 -8.76 -14.69 -21.70
CA SER A 7 -9.84 -14.98 -20.78
C SER A 7 -11.20 -14.93 -21.47
N PRO A 8 -12.22 -15.68 -20.99
CA PRO A 8 -13.60 -15.52 -21.47
C PRO A 8 -14.24 -14.17 -21.06
N ARG A 9 -13.52 -13.32 -20.32
CA ARG A 9 -13.95 -11.99 -19.88
C ARG A 9 -12.83 -10.97 -20.00
N ILE A 10 -13.22 -9.71 -20.17
CA ILE A 10 -12.32 -8.55 -20.04
C ILE A 10 -12.02 -8.23 -18.56
N GLY A 11 -11.11 -7.27 -18.34
CA GLY A 11 -10.77 -6.69 -17.02
C GLY A 11 -9.48 -7.25 -16.40
N GLY A 12 -9.07 -8.46 -16.77
CA GLY A 12 -7.85 -9.07 -16.25
C GLY A 12 -7.85 -9.18 -14.72
N ARG A 13 -7.07 -8.33 -14.05
CA ARG A 13 -6.93 -8.30 -12.57
C ARG A 13 -8.08 -7.59 -11.85
N THR A 14 -9.05 -7.02 -12.56
CA THR A 14 -10.31 -6.53 -11.98
C THR A 14 -11.44 -7.50 -12.35
N TRP A 15 -12.35 -7.78 -11.40
CA TRP A 15 -13.46 -8.72 -11.60
C TRP A 15 -14.57 -8.53 -10.58
N SER A 16 -15.66 -7.94 -11.03
CA SER A 16 -16.93 -7.91 -10.31
C SER A 16 -17.70 -9.20 -10.57
N ALA A 17 -18.01 -9.94 -9.50
CA ALA A 17 -18.85 -11.13 -9.52
C ALA A 17 -20.12 -10.89 -8.71
N GLN A 18 -21.15 -11.70 -8.93
CA GLN A 18 -22.33 -11.72 -8.07
C GLN A 18 -22.25 -12.91 -7.13
N LEU A 19 -22.48 -12.67 -5.84
CA LEU A 19 -22.69 -13.72 -4.85
C LEU A 19 -24.04 -14.41 -5.08
N SER A 20 -24.29 -15.52 -4.38
CA SER A 20 -25.52 -16.31 -4.54
C SER A 20 -26.81 -15.54 -4.22
N ASP A 21 -26.71 -14.45 -3.46
CA ASP A 21 -27.82 -13.56 -3.10
C ASP A 21 -27.96 -12.35 -4.05
N GLY A 22 -27.13 -12.27 -5.10
CA GLY A 22 -27.11 -11.17 -6.08
C GLY A 22 -26.23 -9.99 -5.67
N THR A 23 -25.59 -10.02 -4.51
CA THR A 23 -24.68 -8.95 -4.08
C THR A 23 -23.46 -8.88 -4.99
N LEU A 24 -23.12 -7.68 -5.49
CA LEU A 24 -21.89 -7.47 -6.25
C LEU A 24 -20.68 -7.57 -5.31
N PHE A 25 -19.66 -8.31 -5.74
CA PHE A 25 -18.44 -8.53 -5.00
C PHE A 25 -17.22 -8.44 -5.92
N GLU A 26 -16.22 -7.67 -5.51
CA GLU A 26 -14.96 -7.53 -6.25
C GLU A 26 -13.97 -8.62 -5.83
N ILE A 27 -13.57 -9.45 -6.80
CA ILE A 27 -12.57 -10.50 -6.58
C ILE A 27 -11.14 -9.94 -6.78
N GLY A 28 -11.02 -8.85 -7.54
CA GLY A 28 -9.76 -8.26 -7.97
C GLY A 28 -9.45 -6.91 -7.34
N GLY A 29 -8.76 -6.06 -8.10
CA GLY A 29 -8.49 -4.68 -7.68
C GLY A 29 -9.79 -3.87 -7.54
N GLN A 30 -9.99 -3.24 -6.38
CA GLN A 30 -11.23 -2.54 -6.04
C GLN A 30 -11.02 -1.13 -5.47
N TRP A 31 -9.80 -0.76 -5.09
CA TRP A 31 -9.50 0.55 -4.52
C TRP A 31 -8.88 1.48 -5.55
N VAL A 32 -9.32 2.73 -5.52
CA VAL A 32 -8.76 3.83 -6.29
C VAL A 32 -8.42 4.98 -5.34
N ALA A 33 -7.22 5.52 -5.47
CA ALA A 33 -6.77 6.65 -4.65
C ALA A 33 -7.42 7.97 -5.14
N ASP A 34 -7.13 9.09 -4.50
CA ASP A 34 -7.60 10.40 -4.97
C ASP A 34 -7.01 10.78 -6.35
N ALA A 35 -7.50 11.88 -6.93
CA ALA A 35 -7.07 12.35 -8.24
C ALA A 35 -5.61 12.85 -8.26
N GLN A 36 -5.06 13.24 -7.11
CA GLN A 36 -3.67 13.66 -6.98
C GLN A 36 -2.74 12.45 -7.07
N ALA A 37 -3.13 11.32 -6.47
CA ALA A 37 -2.37 10.08 -6.50
C ALA A 37 -2.61 9.23 -7.76
N GLN A 38 -3.80 9.23 -8.33
CA GLN A 38 -4.19 8.42 -9.50
C GLN A 38 -5.00 9.22 -10.56
N PRO A 39 -4.43 10.26 -11.17
CA PRO A 39 -5.15 11.18 -12.06
C PRO A 39 -5.76 10.51 -13.29
N ASP A 40 -5.04 9.57 -13.92
CA ASP A 40 -5.51 8.95 -15.17
C ASP A 40 -6.70 8.02 -14.97
N VAL A 41 -6.70 7.24 -13.87
CA VAL A 41 -7.82 6.37 -13.51
C VAL A 41 -9.04 7.23 -13.20
N ARG A 42 -8.87 8.31 -12.43
CA ARG A 42 -9.97 9.23 -12.09
C ARG A 42 -10.58 9.89 -13.31
N ARG A 43 -9.76 10.38 -14.24
CA ARG A 43 -10.26 10.95 -15.50
C ARG A 43 -11.08 9.95 -16.31
N LEU A 44 -10.62 8.70 -16.43
CA LEU A 44 -11.37 7.65 -17.14
C LEU A 44 -12.69 7.31 -16.44
N MET A 45 -12.72 7.31 -15.11
CA MET A 45 -13.96 7.10 -14.35
C MET A 45 -14.97 8.21 -14.64
N ASP A 46 -14.53 9.48 -14.64
CA ASP A 46 -15.38 10.62 -14.96
C ASP A 46 -15.92 10.55 -16.41
N GLU A 47 -15.07 10.20 -17.37
CA GLU A 47 -15.44 10.03 -18.78
C GLU A 47 -16.47 8.90 -18.99
N LEU A 48 -16.38 7.84 -18.19
CA LEU A 48 -17.25 6.66 -18.26
C LEU A 48 -18.45 6.73 -17.31
N GLY A 49 -18.57 7.78 -16.49
CA GLY A 49 -19.64 7.92 -15.50
C GLY A 49 -19.58 6.89 -14.37
N VAL A 50 -18.37 6.47 -13.97
CA VAL A 50 -18.16 5.51 -12.88
C VAL A 50 -17.94 6.28 -11.57
N GLU A 51 -18.87 6.12 -10.63
CA GLU A 51 -18.78 6.75 -9.31
C GLU A 51 -17.89 5.97 -8.35
N VAL A 52 -17.45 6.66 -7.28
CA VAL A 52 -16.83 6.01 -6.12
C VAL A 52 -17.63 6.25 -4.86
N TYR A 53 -17.46 5.33 -3.92
CA TYR A 53 -17.87 5.49 -2.54
C TYR A 53 -16.65 5.36 -1.63
N ALA A 54 -16.67 6.06 -0.50
CA ALA A 54 -15.61 5.95 0.49
C ALA A 54 -15.68 4.59 1.20
N GLN A 55 -14.52 3.97 1.41
CA GLN A 55 -14.43 2.86 2.35
C GLN A 55 -14.79 3.37 3.74
N TYR A 56 -15.69 2.67 4.42
CA TYR A 56 -16.00 2.99 5.80
C TYR A 56 -14.78 2.70 6.69
N ASP A 57 -14.22 3.76 7.29
CA ASP A 57 -13.05 3.72 8.17
C ASP A 57 -13.30 4.38 9.54
N GLN A 58 -14.54 4.80 9.81
CA GLN A 58 -14.90 5.50 11.04
C GLN A 58 -14.95 4.56 12.27
N GLY A 59 -14.46 5.05 13.40
CA GLY A 59 -14.45 4.35 14.67
C GLY A 59 -13.05 3.90 15.09
N LYS A 60 -12.96 2.77 15.80
CA LYS A 60 -11.68 2.25 16.28
C LYS A 60 -11.15 1.16 15.36
N THR A 61 -9.86 1.21 15.11
CA THR A 61 -9.09 0.15 14.44
C THR A 61 -8.71 -0.94 15.43
N ILE A 62 -8.82 -2.19 14.99
CA ILE A 62 -8.41 -3.36 15.76
C ILE A 62 -6.98 -3.74 15.43
N PHE A 63 -6.14 -3.89 16.46
CA PHE A 63 -4.78 -4.41 16.35
C PHE A 63 -4.65 -5.68 17.19
N VAL A 64 -4.18 -6.77 16.58
CA VAL A 64 -3.89 -8.02 17.27
C VAL A 64 -2.38 -8.16 17.40
N ASP A 65 -1.89 -8.24 18.63
CA ASP A 65 -0.46 -8.35 18.88
C ASP A 65 0.07 -9.79 18.72
N SER A 66 1.39 -9.95 18.83
CA SER A 66 2.06 -11.26 18.74
C SER A 66 1.67 -12.26 19.83
N SER A 67 0.99 -11.79 20.88
CA SER A 67 0.44 -12.62 21.97
C SER A 67 -1.05 -12.91 21.79
N ASN A 68 -1.61 -12.63 20.59
CA ASN A 68 -3.03 -12.76 20.26
C ASN A 68 -3.96 -11.88 21.12
N LYS A 69 -3.45 -10.82 21.73
CA LYS A 69 -4.29 -9.87 22.46
C LYS A 69 -4.86 -8.84 21.48
N VAL A 70 -6.17 -8.62 21.59
CA VAL A 70 -6.91 -7.61 20.82
C VAL A 70 -6.77 -6.26 21.51
N HIS A 71 -6.43 -5.24 20.73
CA HIS A 71 -6.37 -3.86 21.15
C HIS A 71 -7.19 -2.99 20.20
N GLU A 72 -7.72 -1.90 20.72
CA GLU A 72 -8.42 -0.89 19.94
C GLU A 72 -7.66 0.44 20.01
N TYR A 73 -7.58 1.15 18.89
CA TYR A 73 -7.03 2.50 18.82
C TYR A 73 -7.74 3.29 17.72
N ASP A 74 -7.60 4.62 17.72
CA ASP A 74 -8.13 5.47 16.67
C ASP A 74 -7.00 5.79 15.67
N ALA A 75 -7.04 5.19 14.48
CA ALA A 75 -6.05 5.41 13.43
C ALA A 75 -6.14 6.81 12.79
N HIS A 76 -7.21 7.56 13.06
CA HIS A 76 -7.42 8.93 12.58
C HIS A 76 -7.19 9.97 13.68
N ASP A 77 -6.64 9.60 14.84
CA ASP A 77 -6.32 10.53 15.92
C ASP A 77 -5.32 11.60 15.45
N SER A 78 -5.65 12.87 15.72
CA SER A 78 -4.78 14.02 15.41
C SER A 78 -3.37 13.94 16.02
N ASN A 79 -3.17 13.14 17.07
CA ASN A 79 -1.87 12.85 17.65
C ASN A 79 -1.25 11.62 16.95
N PRO A 80 -0.14 11.78 16.20
CA PRO A 80 0.48 10.69 15.45
C PRO A 80 0.87 9.49 16.31
N LEU A 81 1.22 9.69 17.59
CA LEU A 81 1.58 8.59 18.48
C LEU A 81 0.36 7.80 18.95
N LYS A 82 -0.83 8.39 18.94
CA LYS A 82 -2.10 7.70 19.24
C LYS A 82 -2.69 7.03 18.00
N ALA A 83 -2.45 7.60 16.82
CA ALA A 83 -2.78 7.02 15.52
C ALA A 83 -1.95 5.79 15.15
N LEU A 84 -0.85 5.51 15.87
CA LEU A 84 -0.10 4.27 15.73
C LEU A 84 -0.66 3.16 16.63
N PRO A 85 -0.54 1.87 16.22
CA PRO A 85 -0.95 0.73 17.04
C PRO A 85 -0.48 0.83 18.50
N PRO A 86 -1.23 0.30 19.47
CA PRO A 86 -0.94 0.41 20.90
C PRO A 86 0.19 -0.53 21.34
N ILE A 87 1.37 -0.33 20.75
CA ILE A 87 2.65 -0.96 21.10
C ILE A 87 3.44 -0.08 22.07
N SER A 88 4.56 -0.61 22.59
CA SER A 88 5.43 0.12 23.52
C SER A 88 5.95 1.43 22.91
N MET A 89 6.20 2.44 23.75
CA MET A 89 6.68 3.75 23.28
C MET A 89 7.99 3.67 22.47
N PRO A 90 9.01 2.87 22.87
CA PRO A 90 10.19 2.66 22.03
C PRO A 90 9.86 2.08 20.65
N ALA A 91 8.90 1.15 20.56
CA ALA A 91 8.49 0.55 19.29
C ALA A 91 7.72 1.55 18.41
N LYS A 92 6.90 2.44 18.99
CA LYS A 92 6.25 3.53 18.22
C LYS A 92 7.29 4.49 17.62
N LEU A 93 8.31 4.84 18.38
CA LEU A 93 9.40 5.70 17.90
C LEU A 93 10.21 5.01 16.79
N ASP A 94 10.46 3.71 16.90
CA ASP A 94 11.15 2.94 15.87
C ASP A 94 10.31 2.82 14.59
N LEU A 95 9.01 2.51 14.73
CA LEU A 95 8.06 2.47 13.61
C LEU A 95 7.97 3.82 12.89
N GLY A 96 7.87 4.92 13.64
CA GLY A 96 7.86 6.26 13.05
C GLY A 96 9.15 6.58 12.27
N LYS A 97 10.32 6.20 12.81
CA LYS A 97 11.59 6.32 12.08
C LYS A 97 11.61 5.48 10.80
N ALA A 98 11.07 4.27 10.84
CA ALA A 98 11.00 3.40 9.67
C ALA A 98 10.11 4.00 8.57
N ILE A 99 8.91 4.50 8.91
CA ILE A 99 8.00 5.16 7.97
C ILE A 99 8.69 6.37 7.31
N LEU A 100 9.23 7.29 8.11
CA LEU A 100 9.93 8.48 7.60
C LEU A 100 11.14 8.12 6.72
N SER A 101 11.87 7.05 7.09
CA SER A 101 12.98 6.57 6.26
C SER A 101 12.49 6.03 4.92
N MET A 102 11.36 5.30 4.89
CA MET A 102 10.77 4.77 3.66
C MET A 102 10.26 5.88 2.75
N GLU A 103 9.61 6.90 3.32
CA GLU A 103 9.20 8.10 2.59
C GLU A 103 10.42 8.83 1.99
N LYS A 104 11.49 9.02 2.78
CA LYS A 104 12.69 9.68 2.25
C LYS A 104 13.39 8.87 1.17
N MET A 105 13.34 7.54 1.26
CA MET A 105 13.84 6.65 0.23
C MET A 105 13.00 6.71 -1.05
N SER A 106 11.68 6.85 -0.95
CA SER A 106 10.82 6.91 -2.13
C SER A 106 10.99 8.21 -2.92
N GLU A 107 11.25 9.34 -2.26
CA GLU A 107 11.47 10.65 -2.90
C GLU A 107 12.59 10.67 -3.96
N VAL A 108 13.62 9.81 -3.81
CA VAL A 108 14.76 9.78 -4.73
C VAL A 108 14.61 8.75 -5.86
N VAL A 109 13.51 7.99 -5.87
CA VAL A 109 13.23 6.99 -6.90
C VAL A 109 12.45 7.66 -8.02
N ASN A 110 13.01 7.66 -9.24
CA ASN A 110 12.26 8.04 -10.42
C ASN A 110 11.25 6.91 -10.75
N PRO A 111 9.94 7.17 -10.73
CA PRO A 111 8.94 6.14 -11.00
C PRO A 111 9.00 5.60 -12.44
N GLU A 112 9.41 6.43 -13.40
CA GLU A 112 9.52 6.06 -14.83
C GLU A 112 10.82 5.31 -15.13
N ALA A 113 11.83 5.49 -14.28
CA ALA A 113 13.12 4.84 -14.42
C ALA A 113 13.69 4.48 -13.04
N PRO A 114 13.16 3.45 -12.36
CA PRO A 114 13.61 3.08 -11.01
C PRO A 114 14.89 2.24 -11.00
N TRP A 115 15.34 1.74 -12.15
CA TRP A 115 16.52 0.86 -12.30
C TRP A 115 17.90 1.52 -12.17
N PRO A 116 18.13 2.83 -12.45
CA PRO A 116 19.40 3.47 -12.15
C PRO A 116 19.67 3.34 -10.65
N ARG A 117 20.93 3.17 -10.29
CA ARG A 117 21.31 2.99 -8.88
C ARG A 117 20.82 4.20 -8.07
N SER A 118 19.82 3.98 -7.21
CA SER A 118 19.38 5.01 -6.27
C SER A 118 20.55 5.36 -5.34
N SER A 119 20.67 6.64 -5.00
CA SER A 119 21.78 7.18 -4.19
C SER A 119 21.73 6.76 -2.71
N PHE A 120 20.73 5.95 -2.33
CA PHE A 120 20.59 5.48 -0.97
C PHE A 120 21.67 4.44 -0.66
N ARG A 121 22.52 4.76 0.33
CA ARG A 121 23.48 3.81 0.87
C ARG A 121 22.74 2.75 1.68
N SER A 122 22.30 1.69 1.02
CA SER A 122 21.82 0.49 1.68
C SER A 122 22.93 -0.05 2.59
N ARG A 123 22.69 -0.11 3.90
CA ARG A 123 23.45 -0.99 4.81
C ARG A 123 22.80 -2.37 4.86
N SER A 124 22.34 -2.90 3.73
CA SER A 124 21.83 -4.27 3.70
C SER A 124 23.00 -5.24 3.76
N ALA A 125 22.76 -6.43 4.33
CA ALA A 125 23.68 -7.57 4.28
C ALA A 125 24.01 -8.04 2.83
N TRP A 126 23.39 -7.41 1.83
CA TRP A 126 23.59 -7.66 0.40
C TRP A 126 24.55 -6.65 -0.26
N ASP A 127 25.13 -5.71 0.49
CA ASP A 127 26.17 -4.83 -0.06
C ASP A 127 27.39 -5.68 -0.47
N PRO A 128 27.75 -5.76 -1.77
CA PRO A 128 28.90 -6.52 -2.22
C PRO A 128 30.22 -6.02 -1.60
N ALA A 129 30.28 -4.79 -1.11
CA ALA A 129 31.45 -4.25 -0.39
C ALA A 129 31.61 -4.83 1.04
N LEU A 130 30.58 -5.48 1.59
CA LEU A 130 30.61 -6.12 2.91
C LEU A 130 30.93 -7.62 2.85
N ARG A 131 31.19 -8.20 1.66
CA ARG A 131 31.75 -9.55 1.57
C ARG A 131 33.19 -9.52 2.11
N ALA A 132 33.36 -10.01 3.34
CA ALA A 132 34.66 -10.35 3.88
C ALA A 132 35.40 -11.22 2.84
N LYS A 133 36.61 -10.80 2.46
CA LYS A 133 37.48 -11.64 1.63
C LYS A 133 37.72 -12.95 2.40
N PRO A 134 37.58 -14.12 1.77
CA PRO A 134 37.90 -15.37 2.43
C PRO A 134 39.39 -15.32 2.83
N THR A 135 39.63 -15.38 4.13
CA THR A 135 40.96 -15.60 4.69
C THR A 135 41.45 -16.97 4.22
N ARG A 136 42.65 -17.00 3.66
CA ARG A 136 43.38 -18.24 3.35
C ARG A 136 43.66 -19.04 4.61
#